data_AF-A0A4R4DNZ9-F1
#
_entry.id   AF-A0A4R4DNZ9-F1
#
_cell.length_a   1.000
_cell.length_b   1.000
_cell.length_c   1.000
_cell.angle_alpha   90.00
_cell.angle_beta   90.00
_cell.angle_gamma   90.00
#
_symmetry.space_group_name_H-M   'P 1'
#
loop_
_entity.id
_entity.type
_entity.pdbx_description
1 polymer ?
#
loop_
_entity_poly.entity_id
_entity_poly.type
_entity_poly.pdbx_seq_one_letter_code
_entity_poly.pdbx_strand_id
1 'polypeptide(L)'
;MAASSWASPMDRAGAGPPSVPPVGDIPALLVQPGPRAEALARVVGALGQPGFLPEFARACEVLFAADQVTGFVIEPHRVRCLLAHRPRGQRLVEDLCRDYAARWHRRDPLLREEAGAAALRIRAVAAEEIADADYRARLFATVDLGGKIAVIARRPGQVLTWNLYFRRRAAGAMARAAAVLAELGPLLAEALRKHDALSGAGEGRLPDRLRELCPGLSPRELDVASRIAAGQGVAEIAAALGIGAQTVMTFRRRAYGKLGIRSRAELFARCLGGVPGAVSGIASSATAKASRPMPASATKAVPAP
;
A
#
# COMPACT_ATOMS: atom_id res chain seq x y z
N MET A 1 -5.67 -72.88 -48.35
CA MET A 1 -6.02 -71.66 -49.11
C MET A 1 -7.47 -71.35 -48.83
N ALA A 2 -7.78 -70.08 -48.50
CA ALA A 2 -9.12 -69.50 -48.30
C ALA A 2 -9.93 -70.07 -47.11
N ALA A 3 -10.74 -69.34 -46.35
CA ALA A 3 -11.03 -67.92 -46.25
C ALA A 3 -11.65 -67.66 -44.84
N SER A 4 -11.61 -66.39 -44.46
CA SER A 4 -12.13 -65.73 -43.27
C SER A 4 -13.59 -66.07 -42.90
N SER A 5 -13.86 -66.16 -41.60
CA SER A 5 -15.15 -65.81 -41.01
C SER A 5 -14.91 -64.98 -39.75
N TRP A 6 -15.13 -63.68 -39.87
CA TRP A 6 -15.23 -62.76 -38.74
C TRP A 6 -16.60 -62.96 -38.08
N ALA A 7 -16.61 -63.51 -36.87
CA ALA A 7 -17.77 -63.48 -36.01
C ALA A 7 -17.76 -62.16 -35.22
N SER A 8 -18.76 -61.31 -35.46
CA SER A 8 -19.04 -60.10 -34.69
C SER A 8 -19.39 -60.42 -33.23
N PRO A 9 -18.78 -59.76 -32.24
CA PRO A 9 -19.33 -59.74 -30.89
C PRO A 9 -20.18 -58.48 -30.72
N MET A 10 -21.41 -58.50 -31.24
CA MET A 10 -22.48 -57.65 -30.72
C MET A 10 -23.12 -58.38 -29.54
N ASP A 11 -22.55 -58.19 -28.35
CA ASP A 11 -23.27 -58.21 -27.06
C ASP A 11 -22.30 -57.96 -25.90
N ARG A 12 -22.01 -56.69 -25.64
CA ARG A 12 -21.76 -56.21 -24.28
C ARG A 12 -22.47 -54.88 -24.15
N ALA A 13 -23.66 -54.93 -23.55
CA ALA A 13 -24.39 -53.76 -23.08
C ALA A 13 -23.42 -52.82 -22.36
N GLY A 14 -23.25 -51.62 -22.91
CA GLY A 14 -22.43 -50.59 -22.31
C GLY A 14 -23.01 -50.24 -20.94
N ALA A 15 -22.24 -50.52 -19.88
CA ALA A 15 -22.43 -49.80 -18.63
C ALA A 15 -22.14 -48.33 -18.94
N GLY A 16 -23.20 -47.51 -18.98
CA GLY A 16 -23.04 -46.06 -19.04
C GLY A 16 -22.10 -45.57 -17.93
N PRO A 17 -21.44 -44.41 -18.10
CA PRO A 17 -20.55 -43.88 -17.08
C PRO A 17 -21.30 -43.83 -15.73
N PRO A 18 -20.65 -44.18 -14.61
CA PRO A 18 -21.31 -44.21 -13.32
C PRO A 18 -21.96 -42.85 -13.07
N SER A 19 -23.27 -42.85 -12.83
CA SER A 19 -24.01 -41.64 -12.47
C SER A 19 -23.40 -41.07 -11.19
N VAL A 20 -22.81 -39.88 -11.29
CA VAL A 20 -22.37 -39.14 -10.11
C VAL A 20 -23.64 -38.87 -9.28
N PRO A 21 -23.73 -39.35 -8.02
CA PRO A 21 -24.89 -39.07 -7.21
C PRO A 21 -25.05 -37.55 -7.08
N PRO A 22 -26.28 -37.01 -7.08
CA PRO A 22 -26.48 -35.59 -6.88
C PRO A 22 -25.78 -35.21 -5.58
N VAL A 23 -24.89 -34.23 -5.65
CA VAL A 23 -24.28 -33.64 -4.47
C VAL A 23 -25.45 -33.08 -3.66
N GLY A 24 -25.85 -33.79 -2.60
CA GLY A 24 -26.92 -33.33 -1.71
C GLY A 24 -26.58 -31.95 -1.16
N ASP A 25 -27.59 -31.22 -0.66
CA ASP A 25 -27.44 -29.87 -0.15
C ASP A 25 -26.19 -29.74 0.73
N ILE A 26 -25.14 -29.10 0.19
CA ILE A 26 -23.91 -28.84 0.94
C ILE A 26 -24.29 -27.86 2.04
N PRO A 27 -24.24 -28.26 3.32
CA PRO A 27 -24.67 -27.39 4.41
C PRO A 27 -23.81 -26.13 4.41
N ALA A 28 -24.46 -24.97 4.48
CA ALA A 28 -23.77 -23.69 4.60
C ALA A 28 -22.98 -23.68 5.92
N LEU A 29 -21.65 -23.78 5.82
CA LEU A 29 -20.77 -23.68 6.98
C LEU A 29 -20.62 -22.20 7.35
N LEU A 30 -21.24 -21.79 8.45
CA LEU A 30 -20.98 -20.49 9.07
C LEU A 30 -19.58 -20.53 9.70
N VAL A 31 -18.55 -20.24 8.92
CA VAL A 31 -17.18 -20.15 9.42
C VAL A 31 -17.02 -18.84 10.21
N GLN A 32 -16.78 -18.95 11.52
CA GLN A 32 -16.32 -17.83 12.33
C GLN A 32 -14.79 -17.81 12.31
N PRO A 33 -14.15 -16.92 11.53
CA PRO A 33 -12.70 -16.90 11.42
C PRO A 33 -12.07 -16.59 12.79
N GLY A 34 -11.02 -17.34 13.14
CA GLY A 34 -10.23 -17.02 14.33
C GLY A 34 -9.55 -15.65 14.22
N PRO A 35 -9.08 -15.07 15.35
CA PRO A 35 -8.56 -13.69 15.39
C PRO A 35 -7.37 -13.45 14.45
N ARG A 36 -6.55 -14.48 14.19
CA ARG A 36 -5.44 -14.41 13.24
C ARG A 36 -5.91 -14.29 11.79
N ALA A 37 -6.92 -15.07 11.41
CA ALA A 37 -7.49 -15.05 10.07
C ALA A 37 -8.20 -13.71 9.81
N GLU A 38 -8.95 -13.19 10.80
CA GLU A 38 -9.54 -11.86 10.71
C GLU A 38 -8.51 -10.74 10.55
N ALA A 39 -7.41 -10.79 11.33
CA ALA A 39 -6.36 -9.79 11.24
C ALA A 39 -5.72 -9.77 9.84
N LEU A 40 -5.44 -10.94 9.26
CA LEU A 40 -4.93 -11.05 7.89
C LEU A 40 -5.97 -10.57 6.86
N ALA A 41 -7.24 -10.93 7.02
CA ALA A 41 -8.31 -10.48 6.13
C ALA A 41 -8.44 -8.95 6.12
N ARG A 42 -8.32 -8.29 7.28
CA ARG A 42 -8.32 -6.82 7.37
C ARG A 42 -7.12 -6.19 6.65
N VAL A 43 -5.91 -6.77 6.79
CA VAL A 43 -4.72 -6.30 6.07
C VAL A 43 -4.91 -6.40 4.56
N VAL A 44 -5.41 -7.55 4.07
CA VAL A 44 -5.65 -7.75 2.64
C VAL A 44 -6.75 -6.83 2.13
N GLY A 45 -7.86 -6.69 2.87
CA GLY A 45 -8.97 -5.81 2.49
C GLY A 45 -8.59 -4.33 2.43
N ALA A 46 -7.59 -3.91 3.20
CA ALA A 46 -7.09 -2.53 3.20
C ALA A 46 -5.98 -2.28 2.16
N LEU A 47 -5.60 -3.26 1.34
CA LEU A 47 -4.46 -3.15 0.42
C LEU A 47 -4.59 -1.93 -0.51
N GLY A 48 -3.53 -1.13 -0.57
CA GLY A 48 -3.48 0.12 -1.35
C GLY A 48 -4.28 1.30 -0.77
N GLN A 49 -5.04 1.10 0.31
CA GLN A 49 -5.83 2.15 0.96
C GLN A 49 -5.06 2.81 2.12
N PRO A 50 -5.44 4.04 2.56
CA PRO A 50 -4.79 4.72 3.68
C PRO A 50 -4.83 3.94 5.01
N GLY A 51 -5.83 3.09 5.20
CA GLY A 51 -6.00 2.26 6.40
C GLY A 51 -5.07 1.05 6.49
N PHE A 52 -4.31 0.73 5.44
CA PHE A 52 -3.49 -0.48 5.40
C PHE A 52 -2.44 -0.53 6.52
N LEU A 53 -1.66 0.54 6.69
CA LEU A 53 -0.54 0.55 7.64
C LEU A 53 -1.00 0.39 9.10
N PRO A 54 -2.09 1.06 9.55
CA PRO A 54 -2.72 0.77 10.84
C PRO A 54 -3.22 -0.68 11.00
N GLU A 55 -3.83 -1.27 9.97
CA GLU A 55 -4.27 -2.68 10.02
C GLU A 55 -3.08 -3.64 10.05
N PHE A 56 -2.03 -3.36 9.28
CA PHE A 56 -0.79 -4.14 9.27
C PHE A 56 -0.12 -4.14 10.65
N ALA A 57 -0.01 -2.96 11.27
CA ALA A 57 0.55 -2.84 12.60
C ALA A 57 -0.26 -3.61 13.66
N ARG A 58 -1.60 -3.51 13.62
CA ARG A 58 -2.50 -4.30 14.48
C ARG A 58 -2.38 -5.80 14.23
N ALA A 59 -2.27 -6.22 12.98
CA ALA A 59 -2.04 -7.62 12.66
C ALA A 59 -0.71 -8.12 13.24
N CYS A 60 0.34 -7.30 13.22
CA CYS A 60 1.60 -7.66 13.86
C CYS A 60 1.48 -7.85 15.39
N GLU A 61 0.65 -7.05 16.08
CA GLU A 61 0.33 -7.28 17.49
C GLU A 61 -0.40 -8.60 17.71
N VAL A 62 -1.44 -8.87 16.92
CA VAL A 62 -2.28 -10.08 17.08
C VAL A 62 -1.52 -11.36 16.73
N LEU A 63 -0.74 -11.33 15.65
CA LEU A 63 -0.03 -12.51 15.14
C LEU A 63 1.24 -12.80 15.93
N PHE A 64 1.96 -11.76 16.36
CA PHE A 64 3.33 -11.90 16.88
C PHE A 64 3.50 -11.40 18.31
N ALA A 65 2.50 -10.75 18.90
CA ALA A 65 2.60 -10.09 20.22
C ALA A 65 3.79 -9.11 20.31
N ALA A 66 4.08 -8.42 19.20
CA ALA A 66 5.13 -7.40 19.15
C ALA A 66 4.74 -6.17 19.99
N ASP A 67 5.66 -5.65 20.79
CA ASP A 67 5.45 -4.44 21.59
C ASP A 67 5.56 -3.16 20.75
N GLN A 68 6.31 -3.24 19.66
CA GLN A 68 6.55 -2.13 18.73
C GLN A 68 6.83 -2.69 17.33
N VAL A 69 6.33 -2.00 16.32
CA VAL A 69 6.50 -2.35 14.91
C VAL A 69 7.03 -1.14 14.17
N THR A 70 8.12 -1.31 13.42
CA THR A 70 8.67 -0.25 12.55
C THR A 70 8.86 -0.78 11.16
N GLY A 71 8.80 0.06 10.13
CA GLY A 71 9.02 -0.36 8.76
C GLY A 71 9.57 0.76 7.90
N PHE A 72 10.52 0.42 7.03
CA PHE A 72 11.24 1.37 6.21
C PHE A 72 11.44 0.88 4.79
N VAL A 73 11.36 1.80 3.85
CA VAL A 73 11.89 1.64 2.49
C VAL A 73 13.19 2.43 2.41
N ILE A 74 14.27 1.75 2.05
CA ILE A 74 15.63 2.28 2.00
C ILE A 74 16.09 2.23 0.55
N GLU A 75 16.38 3.40 -0.01
CA GLU A 75 16.85 3.65 -1.37
C GLU A 75 18.20 4.41 -1.28
N PRO A 76 19.04 4.42 -2.34
CA PRO A 76 20.39 5.00 -2.29
C PRO A 76 20.47 6.43 -1.72
N HIS A 77 19.44 7.24 -1.95
CA HIS A 77 19.42 8.65 -1.56
C HIS A 77 18.30 9.00 -0.57
N ARG A 78 17.53 8.00 -0.12
CA ARG A 78 16.32 8.26 0.64
C ARG A 78 15.94 7.10 1.54
N VAL A 79 15.52 7.42 2.77
CA VAL A 79 14.85 6.48 3.67
C VAL A 79 13.46 6.98 3.99
N ARG A 80 12.46 6.17 3.69
CA ARG A 80 11.05 6.44 4.00
C ARG A 80 10.62 5.56 5.15
N CYS A 81 10.10 6.16 6.21
CA CYS A 81 9.40 5.44 7.27
C CYS A 81 7.99 5.11 6.78
N LEU A 82 7.66 3.82 6.66
CA LEU A 82 6.31 3.34 6.35
C LEU A 82 5.50 3.08 7.62
N LEU A 83 6.13 2.49 8.63
CA LEU A 83 5.47 2.07 9.86
C LEU A 83 6.26 2.59 11.06
N ALA A 84 5.54 3.20 11.99
CA ALA A 84 6.00 3.50 13.33
C ALA A 84 4.81 3.26 14.23
N HIS A 85 4.81 2.15 14.96
CA HIS A 85 3.65 1.78 15.77
C HIS A 85 4.09 1.25 17.13
N ARG A 86 3.50 1.83 18.18
CA ARG A 86 3.67 1.39 19.56
C ARG A 86 2.41 1.78 20.35
N PRO A 87 1.60 0.81 20.83
CA PRO A 87 0.32 1.10 21.50
C PRO A 87 0.43 2.10 22.66
N ARG A 88 1.54 2.04 23.42
CA ARG A 88 1.86 2.98 24.49
C ARG A 88 3.23 3.60 24.22
N GLY A 89 3.21 4.78 23.59
CA GLY A 89 4.41 5.54 23.21
C GLY A 89 4.52 5.83 21.72
N GLN A 90 3.41 6.16 21.05
CA GLN A 90 3.37 6.41 19.60
C GLN A 90 4.33 7.54 19.16
N ARG A 91 4.29 8.70 19.84
CA ARG A 91 5.21 9.82 19.54
C ARG A 91 6.68 9.43 19.69
N LEU A 92 7.00 8.62 20.70
CA LEU A 92 8.35 8.15 20.94
C LEU A 92 8.85 7.26 19.80
N VAL A 93 8.05 6.32 19.30
CA VAL A 93 8.46 5.48 18.16
C VAL A 93 8.56 6.30 16.87
N GLU A 94 7.70 7.30 16.67
CA GLU A 94 7.79 8.22 15.52
C GLU A 94 9.11 9.01 15.53
N ASP A 95 9.53 9.53 16.68
CA ASP A 95 10.80 10.23 16.84
C ASP A 95 12.00 9.30 16.64
N LEU A 96 11.95 8.07 17.17
CA LEU A 96 12.99 7.06 16.94
C LEU A 96 13.08 6.66 15.45
N CYS A 97 11.95 6.54 14.75
CA CYS A 97 11.91 6.25 13.33
C CYS A 97 12.48 7.41 12.49
N ARG A 98 12.20 8.67 12.89
CA ARG A 98 12.79 9.86 12.26
C ARG A 98 14.31 9.87 12.40
N ASP A 99 14.80 9.62 13.61
CA ASP A 99 16.23 9.46 13.89
C ASP A 99 16.85 8.32 13.09
N TYR A 100 16.16 7.18 13.00
CA TYR A 100 16.64 6.02 12.26
C TYR A 100 16.78 6.33 10.76
N ALA A 101 15.75 6.92 10.16
CA ALA A 101 15.76 7.33 8.76
C ALA A 101 16.87 8.36 8.47
N ALA A 102 17.11 9.30 9.39
CA ALA A 102 18.13 10.33 9.21
C ALA A 102 19.57 9.77 9.32
N ARG A 103 19.85 8.90 10.29
CA ARG A 103 21.24 8.50 10.62
C ARG A 103 21.44 7.01 10.87
N TRP A 104 20.57 6.35 11.64
CA TRP A 104 20.90 5.02 12.18
C TRP A 104 20.79 3.89 11.17
N HIS A 105 20.04 4.03 10.07
CA HIS A 105 20.02 3.03 9.01
C HIS A 105 21.43 2.76 8.45
N ARG A 106 22.30 3.78 8.37
CA ARG A 106 23.70 3.63 7.94
C ARG A 106 24.55 2.90 8.95
N ARG A 107 24.07 2.65 10.16
CA ARG A 107 24.77 1.93 11.24
C ARG A 107 24.09 0.61 11.58
N ASP A 108 22.98 0.26 10.92
CA ASP A 108 22.27 -0.99 11.16
C ASP A 108 23.11 -2.18 10.64
N PRO A 109 23.54 -3.12 11.52
CA PRO A 109 24.35 -4.25 11.12
C PRO A 109 23.62 -5.18 10.14
N LEU A 110 22.29 -5.30 10.25
CA LEU A 110 21.50 -6.21 9.42
C LEU A 110 21.34 -5.74 7.97
N LEU A 111 21.59 -4.45 7.72
CA LEU A 111 21.62 -3.89 6.37
C LEU A 111 22.98 -4.08 5.69
N ARG A 112 24.06 -4.22 6.47
CA ARG A 112 25.43 -4.42 5.99
C ARG A 112 25.75 -5.86 5.61
N GLU A 113 25.06 -6.81 6.21
CA GLU A 113 25.22 -8.23 5.84
C GLU A 113 24.85 -8.43 4.37
N GLU A 114 25.88 -8.66 3.54
CA GLU A 114 25.74 -8.96 2.12
C GLU A 114 24.84 -10.18 1.93
N ALA A 115 23.96 -10.09 0.93
CA ALA A 115 23.02 -11.13 0.64
C ALA A 115 23.63 -12.18 -0.27
N GLY A 116 23.69 -13.42 0.21
CA GLY A 116 23.46 -14.56 -0.69
C GLY A 116 22.06 -14.47 -1.33
N ALA A 117 21.81 -15.29 -2.35
CA ALA A 117 20.72 -15.20 -3.35
C ALA A 117 19.24 -15.03 -2.87
N ALA A 118 18.94 -14.96 -1.57
CA ALA A 118 17.57 -14.86 -1.06
C ALA A 118 17.04 -13.41 -1.06
N ALA A 119 15.94 -13.18 -1.79
CA ALA A 119 15.24 -11.89 -1.86
C ALA A 119 14.53 -11.49 -0.55
N LEU A 120 14.25 -12.44 0.35
CA LEU A 120 13.64 -12.22 1.66
C LEU A 120 14.49 -12.88 2.76
N ARG A 121 14.74 -12.17 3.84
CA ARG A 121 15.48 -12.65 5.02
C ARG A 121 14.73 -12.31 6.29
N ILE A 122 14.72 -13.25 7.24
CA ILE A 122 14.14 -13.07 8.58
C ILE A 122 15.25 -13.33 9.59
N ARG A 123 15.52 -12.39 10.49
CA ARG A 123 16.58 -12.50 11.50
C ARG A 123 16.10 -12.03 12.86
N ALA A 124 16.17 -12.90 13.86
CA ALA A 124 16.04 -12.52 15.26
C ALA A 124 17.40 -12.06 15.79
N VAL A 125 17.40 -10.97 16.56
CA VAL A 125 18.60 -10.38 17.17
C VAL A 125 18.24 -9.87 18.55
N ALA A 126 18.95 -10.33 19.58
CA ALA A 126 18.87 -9.77 20.92
C ALA A 126 19.58 -8.41 20.96
N ALA A 127 19.11 -7.49 21.81
CA ALA A 127 19.69 -6.15 21.90
C ALA A 127 21.19 -6.21 22.25
N GLU A 128 21.60 -7.18 23.05
CA GLU A 128 22.96 -7.40 23.52
C GLU A 128 23.92 -7.88 22.42
N GLU A 129 23.40 -8.55 21.38
CA GLU A 129 24.18 -9.05 20.23
C GLU A 129 24.56 -7.93 19.25
N ILE A 130 23.94 -6.75 19.35
CA ILE A 130 24.30 -5.61 18.52
C ILE A 130 25.61 -5.02 19.05
N ALA A 131 26.65 -4.95 18.22
CA ALA A 131 27.96 -4.46 18.65
C ALA A 131 27.99 -2.95 18.94
N ASP A 132 27.21 -2.16 18.19
CA ASP A 132 27.18 -0.70 18.30
C ASP A 132 26.40 -0.24 19.55
N ALA A 133 27.13 0.21 20.57
CA ALA A 133 26.59 0.62 21.86
C ALA A 133 25.67 1.85 21.77
N ASP A 134 26.00 2.85 20.93
CA ASP A 134 25.19 4.07 20.78
C ASP A 134 23.88 3.75 20.06
N TYR A 135 23.94 2.92 19.03
CA TYR A 135 22.77 2.43 18.31
C TYR A 135 21.81 1.71 19.27
N ARG A 136 22.35 0.81 20.11
CA ARG A 136 21.59 0.10 21.16
C ARG A 136 20.97 1.03 22.18
N ALA A 137 21.76 1.95 22.73
CA ALA A 137 21.30 2.88 23.75
C ALA A 137 20.10 3.70 23.24
N ARG A 138 20.21 4.21 22.01
CA ARG A 138 19.17 5.04 21.40
C ARG A 138 17.93 4.24 21.01
N LEU A 139 18.08 3.11 20.32
CA LEU A 139 16.95 2.43 19.66
C LEU A 139 16.34 1.31 20.50
N PHE A 140 17.05 0.78 21.51
CA PHE A 140 16.59 -0.33 22.34
C PHE A 140 16.44 0.07 23.81
N ALA A 141 17.50 0.59 24.44
CA ALA A 141 17.50 0.86 25.87
C ALA A 141 16.52 1.98 26.27
N THR A 142 16.41 3.03 25.45
CA THR A 142 15.46 4.16 25.65
C THR A 142 14.00 3.70 25.76
N VAL A 143 13.69 2.49 25.29
CA VAL A 143 12.32 1.96 25.13
C VAL A 143 12.09 0.59 25.79
N ASP A 144 13.05 0.10 26.60
CA ASP A 144 13.07 -1.23 27.26
C ASP A 144 12.87 -2.41 26.30
N LEU A 145 13.45 -2.33 25.10
CA LEU A 145 13.40 -3.40 24.10
C LEU A 145 14.60 -4.34 24.30
N GLY A 146 14.34 -5.64 24.43
CA GLY A 146 15.38 -6.66 24.59
C GLY A 146 15.79 -7.36 23.31
N GLY A 147 15.08 -7.10 22.20
CA GLY A 147 15.43 -7.69 20.92
C GLY A 147 14.43 -7.34 19.82
N LYS A 148 14.79 -7.71 18.59
CA LYS A 148 13.93 -7.56 17.41
C LYS A 148 13.97 -8.80 16.52
N ILE A 149 12.90 -9.00 15.77
CA ILE A 149 12.93 -9.80 14.54
C ILE A 149 12.83 -8.84 13.37
N ALA A 150 13.87 -8.80 12.54
CA ALA A 150 13.92 -8.02 11.33
C ALA A 150 13.52 -8.88 10.14
N VAL A 151 12.58 -8.40 9.35
CA VAL A 151 12.26 -8.96 8.04
C VAL A 151 12.75 -7.99 6.97
N ILE A 152 13.59 -8.49 6.07
CA ILE A 152 14.36 -7.71 5.11
C ILE A 152 14.10 -8.29 3.73
N ALA A 153 13.41 -7.53 2.89
CA ALA A 153 13.17 -7.86 1.50
C ALA A 153 14.03 -6.95 0.60
N ARG A 154 14.94 -7.55 -0.18
CA ARG A 154 15.87 -6.83 -1.06
C ARG A 154 15.42 -6.90 -2.52
N ARG A 155 15.51 -5.77 -3.22
CA ARG A 155 15.35 -5.63 -4.67
C ARG A 155 16.48 -4.76 -5.23
N PRO A 156 16.73 -4.79 -6.54
CA PRO A 156 17.67 -3.86 -7.16
C PRO A 156 17.32 -2.41 -6.78
N GLY A 157 18.27 -1.69 -6.18
CA GLY A 157 18.11 -0.29 -5.77
C GLY A 157 17.18 -0.01 -4.58
N GLN A 158 16.64 -1.03 -3.89
CA GLN A 158 15.71 -0.81 -2.77
C GLN A 158 15.74 -1.96 -1.75
N VAL A 159 15.68 -1.60 -0.47
CA VAL A 159 15.48 -2.55 0.64
C VAL A 159 14.23 -2.17 1.42
N LEU A 160 13.27 -3.08 1.51
CA LEU A 160 12.12 -2.97 2.40
C LEU A 160 12.45 -3.72 3.69
N THR A 161 12.27 -3.05 4.83
CA THR A 161 12.39 -3.66 6.15
C THR A 161 11.12 -3.48 6.94
N TRP A 162 10.74 -4.47 7.73
CA TRP A 162 9.91 -4.24 8.90
C TRP A 162 10.46 -5.03 10.08
N ASN A 163 10.39 -4.43 11.26
CA ASN A 163 10.97 -4.96 12.48
C ASN A 163 9.87 -5.09 13.53
N LEU A 164 9.83 -6.26 14.16
CA LEU A 164 9.02 -6.55 15.34
C LEU A 164 9.93 -6.46 16.55
N TYR A 165 9.61 -5.59 17.50
CA TYR A 165 10.40 -5.44 18.73
C TYR A 165 9.65 -6.02 19.91
N PHE A 166 10.42 -6.58 20.84
CA PHE A 166 9.93 -7.25 22.03
C PHE A 166 10.59 -6.63 23.26
N ARG A 167 9.82 -6.42 24.32
CA ARG A 167 10.38 -6.04 25.62
C ARG A 167 11.27 -7.15 26.18
N ARG A 168 12.25 -6.76 26.98
CA ARG A 168 13.28 -7.67 27.53
C ARG A 168 12.71 -8.86 28.30
N ARG A 169 11.59 -8.67 28.99
CA ARG A 169 10.86 -9.73 29.70
C ARG A 169 10.09 -10.73 28.80
N ALA A 170 10.09 -10.54 27.48
CA ALA A 170 9.23 -11.27 26.55
C ALA A 170 10.01 -12.21 25.58
N ALA A 171 11.14 -12.77 26.00
CA ALA A 171 11.97 -13.65 25.16
C ALA A 171 11.18 -14.81 24.51
N GLY A 172 10.28 -15.45 25.25
CA GLY A 172 9.42 -16.53 24.71
C GLY A 172 8.41 -16.07 23.66
N ALA A 173 8.01 -14.78 23.66
CA ALA A 173 7.16 -14.22 22.60
C ALA A 173 7.93 -14.06 21.29
N MET A 174 9.20 -13.64 21.35
CA MET A 174 10.06 -13.51 20.17
C MET A 174 10.27 -14.86 19.47
N ALA A 175 10.53 -15.94 20.23
CA ALA A 175 10.69 -17.28 19.65
C ALA A 175 9.40 -17.76 18.92
N ARG A 176 8.23 -17.56 19.54
CA ARG A 176 6.94 -17.89 18.90
C ARG A 176 6.67 -17.04 17.65
N ALA A 177 6.99 -15.74 17.73
CA ALA A 177 6.84 -14.84 16.60
C ALA A 177 7.71 -15.25 15.40
N ALA A 178 8.94 -15.72 15.65
CA ALA A 178 9.83 -16.21 14.60
C ALA A 178 9.25 -17.42 13.86
N ALA A 179 8.63 -18.36 14.59
CA ALA A 179 7.96 -19.52 13.98
C ALA A 179 6.77 -19.10 13.08
N VAL A 180 5.91 -18.20 13.56
CA VAL A 180 4.78 -17.69 12.76
C VAL A 180 5.27 -16.87 11.56
N LEU A 181 6.36 -16.12 11.71
CA LEU A 181 6.96 -15.37 10.61
C LEU A 181 7.57 -16.26 9.53
N ALA A 182 8.07 -17.45 9.87
CA ALA A 182 8.55 -18.39 8.87
C ALA A 182 7.43 -18.82 7.90
N GLU A 183 6.20 -18.93 8.41
CA GLU A 183 5.02 -19.27 7.62
C GLU A 183 4.40 -18.04 6.92
N LEU A 184 4.11 -16.98 7.67
CA LEU A 184 3.33 -15.82 7.18
C LEU A 184 4.20 -14.66 6.66
N GLY A 185 5.51 -14.68 6.92
CA GLY A 185 6.44 -13.62 6.54
C GLY A 185 6.43 -13.31 5.05
N PRO A 186 6.53 -14.29 4.14
CA PRO A 186 6.48 -14.03 2.70
C PRO A 186 5.19 -13.34 2.24
N LEU A 187 4.04 -13.76 2.78
CA LEU A 187 2.74 -13.16 2.48
C LEU A 187 2.68 -11.70 2.94
N LEU A 188 3.09 -11.43 4.18
CA LEU A 188 3.09 -10.08 4.75
C LEU A 188 4.11 -9.17 4.05
N ALA A 189 5.27 -9.70 3.66
CA ALA A 189 6.24 -8.97 2.86
C ALA A 189 5.65 -8.51 1.53
N GLU A 190 4.97 -9.42 0.83
CA GLU A 190 4.36 -9.14 -0.45
C GLU A 190 3.20 -8.14 -0.32
N ALA A 191 2.37 -8.27 0.72
CA ALA A 191 1.30 -7.32 1.02
C ALA A 191 1.84 -5.91 1.28
N LEU A 192 2.85 -5.76 2.15
CA LEU A 192 3.48 -4.47 2.45
C LEU A 192 4.14 -3.86 1.21
N ARG A 193 4.80 -4.70 0.40
CA ARG A 193 5.43 -4.31 -0.86
C ARG A 193 4.41 -3.84 -1.90
N LYS A 194 3.27 -4.52 -2.02
CA LYS A 194 2.19 -4.11 -2.93
C LYS A 194 1.51 -2.85 -2.44
N HIS A 195 1.27 -2.72 -1.14
CA HIS A 195 0.78 -1.47 -0.58
C HIS A 195 1.73 -0.31 -0.89
N ASP A 196 3.05 -0.41 -0.62
CA ASP A 196 3.99 0.67 -0.95
C ASP A 196 4.02 0.97 -2.46
N ALA A 197 3.85 -0.02 -3.32
CA ALA A 197 3.74 0.21 -4.76
C ALA A 197 2.46 0.96 -5.15
N LEU A 198 1.32 0.61 -4.55
CA LEU A 198 0.01 1.21 -4.82
C LEU A 198 -0.13 2.61 -4.21
N SER A 199 0.29 2.78 -2.96
CA SER A 199 0.21 4.05 -2.22
C SER A 199 1.38 4.98 -2.55
N GLY A 200 2.56 4.44 -2.83
CA GLY A 200 3.72 5.20 -3.29
C GLY A 200 3.60 5.73 -4.71
N ALA A 201 2.58 5.34 -5.49
CA ALA A 201 2.24 6.01 -6.74
C ALA A 201 1.77 7.46 -6.49
N GLY A 202 1.17 7.76 -5.32
CA GLY A 202 0.41 8.99 -5.10
C GLY A 202 1.13 10.20 -4.48
N GLU A 203 2.15 10.04 -3.63
CA GLU A 203 2.72 11.19 -2.87
C GLU A 203 4.24 11.14 -2.68
N GLY A 204 4.76 9.99 -2.24
CA GLY A 204 6.18 9.85 -1.93
C GLY A 204 7.08 9.89 -3.16
N ARG A 205 6.65 9.30 -4.28
CA ARG A 205 7.45 9.19 -5.51
C ARG A 205 7.22 10.35 -6.49
N LEU A 206 6.24 11.23 -6.23
CA LEU A 206 5.90 12.35 -7.11
C LEU A 206 7.04 13.37 -7.28
N PRO A 207 7.73 13.82 -6.20
CA PRO A 207 8.85 14.74 -6.38
C PRO A 207 10.00 14.11 -7.17
N ASP A 208 10.27 12.82 -6.96
CA ASP A 208 11.36 12.14 -7.65
C ASP A 208 11.00 11.91 -9.14
N ARG A 209 9.78 11.46 -9.43
CA ARG A 209 9.26 11.35 -10.81
C ARG A 209 9.22 12.69 -11.54
N LEU A 210 8.80 13.76 -10.89
CA LEU A 210 8.77 15.09 -11.50
C LEU A 210 10.19 15.61 -11.78
N ARG A 211 11.15 15.30 -10.92
CA ARG A 211 12.57 15.62 -11.14
C ARG A 211 13.17 14.80 -12.28
N GLU A 212 12.79 13.54 -12.42
CA GLU A 212 13.17 12.68 -13.57
C GLU A 212 12.55 13.20 -14.88
N LEU A 213 11.27 13.59 -14.87
CA LEU A 213 10.57 14.13 -16.03
C LEU A 213 11.10 15.49 -16.47
N CYS A 214 11.52 16.34 -15.51
CA CYS A 214 12.07 17.65 -15.79
C CYS A 214 13.12 18.04 -14.73
N PRO A 215 14.40 17.74 -14.97
CA PRO A 215 15.50 18.10 -14.06
C PRO A 215 15.64 19.61 -13.81
N GLY A 216 15.08 20.45 -14.69
CA GLY A 216 15.12 21.92 -14.59
C GLY A 216 14.12 22.55 -13.61
N LEU A 217 13.29 21.74 -12.91
CA LEU A 217 12.41 22.23 -11.86
C LEU A 217 13.21 22.67 -10.63
N SER A 218 12.97 23.90 -10.19
CA SER A 218 13.50 24.38 -8.91
C SER A 218 12.81 23.67 -7.72
N PRO A 219 13.42 23.65 -6.52
CA PRO A 219 12.81 23.02 -5.34
C PRO A 219 11.38 23.50 -5.06
N ARG A 220 11.10 24.81 -5.20
CA ARG A 220 9.77 25.38 -4.95
C ARG A 220 8.75 25.03 -6.03
N GLU A 221 9.18 24.96 -7.29
CA GLU A 221 8.30 24.49 -8.38
C GLU A 221 7.97 23.00 -8.20
N LEU A 222 8.94 22.22 -7.76
CA LEU A 222 8.78 20.80 -7.48
C LEU A 222 7.82 20.56 -6.32
N ASP A 223 7.97 21.29 -5.21
CA ASP A 223 7.08 21.20 -4.04
C ASP A 223 5.63 21.46 -4.45
N VAL A 224 5.39 22.52 -5.22
CA VAL A 224 4.04 22.88 -5.68
C VAL A 224 3.50 21.86 -6.68
N ALA A 225 4.28 21.45 -7.69
CA ALA A 225 3.83 20.50 -8.70
C ALA A 225 3.51 19.12 -8.09
N SER A 226 4.34 18.65 -7.15
CA SER A 226 4.13 17.36 -6.47
C SER A 226 2.82 17.36 -5.69
N ARG A 227 2.51 18.45 -4.98
CA ARG A 227 1.27 18.58 -4.20
C ARG A 227 0.02 18.70 -5.07
N ILE A 228 0.11 19.38 -6.22
CA ILE A 228 -0.99 19.43 -7.21
C ILE A 228 -1.28 18.03 -7.77
N ALA A 229 -0.22 17.29 -8.12
CA ALA A 229 -0.29 15.91 -8.58
C ALA A 229 -0.86 14.96 -7.50
N ALA A 230 -0.60 15.26 -6.22
CA ALA A 230 -1.14 14.53 -5.06
C ALA A 230 -2.61 14.82 -4.73
N GLY A 231 -3.29 15.69 -5.48
CA GLY A 231 -4.70 15.98 -5.19
C GLY A 231 -4.97 17.30 -4.45
N GLN A 232 -3.95 18.05 -4.05
CA GLN A 232 -4.14 19.26 -3.23
C GLN A 232 -4.59 20.49 -4.04
N GLY A 233 -5.46 21.31 -3.43
CA GLY A 233 -5.90 22.61 -3.94
C GLY A 233 -4.94 23.76 -3.59
N VAL A 234 -5.11 24.92 -4.21
CA VAL A 234 -4.21 26.09 -4.03
C VAL A 234 -4.15 26.54 -2.57
N ALA A 235 -5.29 26.57 -1.87
CA ALA A 235 -5.37 26.99 -0.46
C ALA A 235 -4.65 26.00 0.48
N GLU A 236 -4.83 24.69 0.25
CA GLU A 236 -4.16 23.64 1.01
C GLU A 236 -2.65 23.68 0.83
N ILE A 237 -2.19 23.91 -0.40
CA ILE A 237 -0.77 24.03 -0.73
C ILE A 237 -0.17 25.29 -0.07
N ALA A 238 -0.88 26.41 -0.12
CA ALA A 238 -0.47 27.66 0.51
C ALA A 238 -0.27 27.46 2.02
N ALA A 239 -1.24 26.84 2.69
CA ALA A 239 -1.16 26.51 4.11
C ALA A 239 0.00 25.54 4.41
N ALA A 240 0.13 24.47 3.62
CA ALA A 240 1.15 23.44 3.86
C ALA A 240 2.59 23.93 3.64
N LEU A 241 2.79 24.94 2.77
CA LEU A 241 4.11 25.49 2.46
C LEU A 241 4.42 26.81 3.18
N GLY A 242 3.45 27.38 3.90
CA GLY A 242 3.58 28.69 4.54
C GLY A 242 3.80 29.84 3.55
N ILE A 243 3.16 29.79 2.38
CA ILE A 243 3.30 30.81 1.32
C ILE A 243 1.93 31.32 0.85
N GLY A 244 1.88 32.48 0.20
CA GLY A 244 0.64 33.03 -0.34
C GLY A 244 0.08 32.24 -1.53
N ALA A 245 -1.25 32.25 -1.71
CA ALA A 245 -1.92 31.60 -2.83
C ALA A 245 -1.41 32.09 -4.20
N GLN A 246 -1.10 33.39 -4.34
CA GLN A 246 -0.50 33.93 -5.56
C GLN A 246 0.90 33.38 -5.83
N THR A 247 1.67 33.10 -4.78
CA THR A 247 2.99 32.47 -4.86
C THR A 247 2.85 31.02 -5.35
N VAL A 248 1.88 30.27 -4.83
CA VAL A 248 1.54 28.93 -5.32
C VAL A 248 1.19 28.95 -6.81
N MET A 249 0.30 29.87 -7.22
CA MET A 249 -0.10 30.02 -8.62
C MET A 249 1.08 30.38 -9.54
N THR A 250 2.01 31.20 -9.04
CA THR A 250 3.24 31.56 -9.76
C THR A 250 4.14 30.34 -9.97
N PHE A 251 4.41 29.56 -8.92
CA PHE A 251 5.22 28.34 -9.03
C PHE A 251 4.53 27.28 -9.90
N ARG A 252 3.21 27.13 -9.80
CA ARG A 252 2.43 26.26 -10.70
C ARG A 252 2.64 26.63 -12.16
N ARG A 253 2.48 27.92 -12.51
CA ARG A 253 2.64 28.39 -13.90
C ARG A 253 4.05 28.09 -14.43
N ARG A 254 5.08 28.35 -13.63
CA ARG A 254 6.48 28.08 -14.00
C ARG A 254 6.75 26.59 -14.15
N ALA A 255 6.28 25.77 -13.20
CA ALA A 255 6.40 24.31 -13.27
C ALA A 255 5.70 23.76 -14.53
N TYR A 256 4.48 24.21 -14.84
CA TYR A 256 3.72 23.78 -16.00
C TYR A 256 4.42 24.17 -17.31
N GLY A 257 4.98 25.39 -17.37
CA GLY A 257 5.78 25.84 -18.51
C GLY A 257 7.00 24.96 -18.75
N LYS A 258 7.76 24.65 -17.69
CA LYS A 258 8.95 23.77 -17.76
C LYS A 258 8.61 22.32 -18.12
N LEU A 259 7.48 21.82 -17.61
CA LEU A 259 6.96 20.48 -17.92
C LEU A 259 6.28 20.42 -19.29
N GLY A 260 5.99 21.55 -19.94
CA GLY A 260 5.26 21.58 -21.22
C GLY A 260 3.85 21.00 -21.11
N ILE A 261 3.13 21.32 -20.03
CA ILE A 261 1.74 20.88 -19.79
C ILE A 261 0.82 22.08 -19.59
N ARG A 262 -0.48 21.89 -19.82
CA ARG A 262 -1.48 22.96 -19.68
C ARG A 262 -2.52 22.70 -18.59
N SER A 263 -2.64 21.45 -18.13
CA SER A 263 -3.69 21.07 -17.19
C SER A 263 -3.17 20.22 -16.03
N ARG A 264 -3.94 20.23 -14.95
CA ARG A 264 -3.75 19.33 -13.81
C ARG A 264 -3.92 17.86 -14.22
N ALA A 265 -4.82 17.57 -15.15
CA ALA A 265 -5.03 16.23 -15.68
C ALA A 265 -3.78 15.72 -16.42
N GLU A 266 -3.12 16.56 -17.23
CA GLU A 266 -1.85 16.21 -17.87
C GLU A 266 -0.73 15.98 -16.86
N LEU A 267 -0.64 16.81 -15.81
CA LEU A 267 0.31 16.59 -14.72
C LEU A 267 0.11 15.22 -14.09
N PHE A 268 -1.14 14.89 -13.77
CA PHE A 268 -1.53 13.60 -13.18
C PHE A 268 -1.17 12.43 -14.11
N ALA A 269 -1.52 12.53 -15.40
CA ALA A 269 -1.24 11.50 -16.40
C ALA A 269 0.28 11.24 -16.56
N ARG A 270 1.10 12.30 -16.55
CA ARG A 270 2.56 12.17 -16.62
C ARG A 270 3.17 11.61 -15.35
N CYS A 271 2.64 11.98 -14.18
CA CYS A 271 3.17 11.53 -12.91
C CYS A 271 2.80 10.09 -12.55
N LEU A 272 1.63 9.61 -12.98
CA LEU A 272 1.11 8.31 -12.56
C LEU A 272 1.26 7.20 -13.61
N GLY A 273 1.60 7.55 -14.86
CA GLY A 273 1.57 6.62 -15.98
C GLY A 273 0.13 6.29 -16.31
N GLY A 274 -0.37 6.82 -17.43
CA GLY A 274 -1.78 6.70 -17.79
C GLY A 274 -2.28 5.26 -17.71
N VAL A 275 -3.42 5.07 -17.05
CA VAL A 275 -4.37 4.03 -17.44
C VAL A 275 -5.09 4.59 -18.68
N PRO A 276 -4.86 4.06 -19.89
CA PRO A 276 -5.71 4.37 -21.02
C PRO A 276 -6.94 3.47 -20.90
N GLY A 277 -8.09 4.02 -20.51
CA GLY A 277 -9.35 3.28 -20.62
C GLY A 277 -10.46 3.73 -19.67
N ALA A 278 -11.50 4.31 -20.27
CA ALA A 278 -12.89 4.35 -19.82
C ALA A 278 -13.28 5.32 -18.69
N VAL A 279 -13.41 6.59 -19.06
CA VAL A 279 -14.61 7.37 -18.71
C VAL A 279 -15.19 7.95 -20.00
N SER A 280 -15.83 7.06 -20.76
CA SER A 280 -16.78 7.40 -21.82
C SER A 280 -17.98 6.49 -21.57
N GLY A 281 -18.98 7.02 -20.86
CA GLY A 281 -20.16 6.25 -20.51
C GLY A 281 -20.96 6.83 -19.35
N ILE A 282 -21.14 8.15 -19.30
CA ILE A 282 -22.35 8.68 -18.66
C ILE A 282 -23.35 8.79 -19.81
N ALA A 283 -24.16 7.74 -19.94
CA ALA A 283 -25.33 7.75 -20.79
C ALA A 283 -26.18 8.98 -20.41
N SER A 284 -26.30 9.89 -21.37
CA SER A 284 -27.38 10.87 -21.43
C SER A 284 -28.68 10.08 -21.55
N SER A 285 -29.40 9.91 -20.43
CA SER A 285 -30.79 9.49 -20.47
C SER A 285 -31.62 10.66 -20.95
N ALA A 286 -31.85 10.66 -22.26
CA ALA A 286 -32.87 11.46 -22.91
C ALA A 286 -34.23 11.17 -22.26
N THR A 287 -34.77 12.14 -21.53
CA THR A 287 -36.20 12.17 -21.22
C THR A 287 -36.91 12.72 -22.45
N ALA A 288 -37.64 11.81 -23.11
CA ALA A 288 -38.40 12.08 -24.31
C ALA A 288 -39.46 13.17 -24.07
N LYS A 289 -39.45 14.15 -24.98
CA LYS A 289 -40.42 15.23 -25.13
C LYS A 289 -41.72 14.65 -25.71
N ALA A 290 -42.72 14.40 -24.87
CA ALA A 290 -44.10 14.20 -25.33
C ALA A 290 -44.73 15.58 -25.61
N SER A 291 -45.36 15.70 -26.77
CA SER A 291 -45.83 16.95 -27.35
C SER A 291 -47.33 17.14 -27.17
N ARG A 292 -47.70 18.40 -26.82
CA ARG A 292 -48.96 19.15 -27.10
C ARG A 292 -50.24 18.78 -26.33
N PRO A 293 -51.26 19.68 -26.27
CA PRO A 293 -51.34 21.09 -26.75
C PRO A 293 -51.80 22.13 -25.68
N MET A 294 -51.56 23.41 -25.98
CA MET A 294 -52.24 24.56 -25.35
C MET A 294 -53.70 24.68 -25.81
N PRO A 295 -54.59 25.25 -24.98
CA PRO A 295 -55.63 26.15 -25.43
C PRO A 295 -55.35 27.61 -25.02
N ALA A 296 -55.98 28.50 -25.77
CA ALA A 296 -55.74 29.93 -25.85
C ALA A 296 -56.53 30.79 -24.84
N SER A 297 -56.04 32.03 -24.72
CA SER A 297 -56.74 33.29 -24.41
C SER A 297 -57.39 33.49 -23.03
N ALA A 298 -56.99 34.56 -22.34
CA ALA A 298 -57.85 35.73 -22.17
C ALA A 298 -57.10 36.92 -21.53
N THR A 299 -57.54 38.10 -21.93
CA THR A 299 -56.97 39.44 -21.80
C THR A 299 -57.39 40.13 -20.50
N LYS A 300 -56.57 41.09 -20.02
CA LYS A 300 -56.90 42.29 -19.21
C LYS A 300 -57.55 42.12 -17.82
N ALA A 301 -56.93 42.74 -16.80
CA ALA A 301 -57.37 44.05 -16.29
C ALA A 301 -56.53 44.50 -15.06
N VAL A 302 -56.13 45.77 -15.09
CA VAL A 302 -55.79 46.60 -13.92
C VAL A 302 -57.10 47.33 -13.54
N PRO A 303 -57.40 47.57 -12.25
CA PRO A 303 -57.20 48.92 -11.72
C PRO A 303 -56.71 48.97 -10.25
N ALA A 304 -56.00 50.05 -9.96
CA ALA A 304 -55.70 50.59 -8.63
C ALA A 304 -56.94 51.36 -8.09
N PRO A 305 -56.91 52.14 -6.98
CA PRO A 305 -55.78 52.69 -6.22
C PRO A 305 -55.25 51.82 -5.09
#